data_AF-A0A4D9DIA8-F1
#
_entry.id   AF-A0A4D9DIA8-F1
#
_cell.length_a   1.000
_cell.length_b   1.000
_cell.length_c   1.000
_cell.angle_alpha   90.00
_cell.angle_beta   90.00
_cell.angle_gamma   90.00
#
_symmetry.space_group_name_H-M   'P 1'
#
loop_
_entity.id
_entity.type
_entity.pdbx_description
1 polymer ?
#
loop_
_entity_poly.entity_id
_entity_poly.type
_entity_poly.pdbx_seq_one_letter_code
_entity_poly.pdbx_strand_id
1 'polypeptide(L)'
;MYVNGYCFLLDQSLQQLQRIPDTLAECPRRATDIALLVDGSSSIEAEDFSKMKTFLSEIMKHFRSTDTQFALMQYSHRFREHFDFSQYRRSHDPDRLLGSVWQLTGATYTATAIQKVVRELFTSGRGTRDEANKVLIVITDGEKAGDPLSYSHVIPEAERAGIIRYAIGVGEAFSSDTAQEELQEIASEPSNEHVFRVDNFDALQGIQSQLQDKIFAIEGTQSQSGSSFQLEMSQEGFSSLLSPDGPVLGAVGAYDWSGGIYLYGSSGKPSFINVSRTSTDMNDAYLGYSSQVITANGQSSYVVGAPRYQHTGKVFLFSQDTKGGEWTPRWEVLGEQIGSYFGGTLCTVDLDRDENTDLVLVGAPMYHTPLNGGQVHICPINWPGMTLICTKTLQGQTGQAFGRFGASMSEIGDISGDGLMDVAIGAPMENNNHGALYIFHGEKGGLSAQYRQRIEGSLFPSSLHYFGQAISGGTDLTGDGLPDIAVGAQGQVLLLR
;
A
#
# COMPACT_ATOMS: atom_id res chain seq x y z
N MET A 1 -0.95 -7.75 -6.44
CA MET A 1 0.14 -8.24 -5.56
C MET A 1 -0.02 -7.54 -4.22
N TYR A 2 -0.25 -8.28 -3.13
CA TYR A 2 -0.40 -7.71 -1.79
C TYR A 2 0.98 -7.52 -1.16
N VAL A 3 1.17 -6.45 -0.40
CA VAL A 3 2.43 -6.20 0.33
C VAL A 3 2.11 -6.02 1.80
N ASN A 4 2.09 -7.15 2.51
CA ASN A 4 1.88 -7.19 3.96
C ASN A 4 3.21 -7.55 4.64
N GLY A 5 3.38 -7.09 5.88
CA GLY A 5 4.54 -7.43 6.68
C GLY A 5 4.22 -8.45 7.77
N TYR A 6 5.27 -9.00 8.37
CA TYR A 6 5.18 -9.82 9.56
C TYR A 6 6.38 -9.52 10.46
N CYS A 7 6.15 -9.59 11.76
CA CYS A 7 7.13 -9.35 12.81
C CYS A 7 7.27 -10.57 13.71
N PHE A 8 8.40 -10.67 14.41
CA PHE A 8 8.63 -11.66 15.44
C PHE A 8 8.86 -10.97 16.77
N LEU A 9 8.11 -11.37 17.79
CA LEU A 9 8.40 -11.01 19.17
C LEU A 9 9.35 -12.06 19.74
N LEU A 10 10.50 -11.60 20.21
CA LEU A 10 11.55 -12.46 20.77
C LEU A 10 11.69 -12.22 22.28
N ASP A 11 12.16 -13.23 23.01
CA ASP A 11 12.60 -13.05 24.39
C ASP A 11 14.05 -12.55 24.48
N GLN A 12 14.55 -12.38 25.71
CA GLN A 12 15.94 -11.93 25.96
C GLN A 12 17.01 -12.90 25.44
N SER A 13 16.64 -14.16 25.15
CA SER A 13 17.52 -15.18 24.57
C SER A 13 17.40 -15.27 23.05
N LEU A 14 16.68 -14.34 22.42
CA LEU A 14 16.36 -14.31 20.99
C LEU A 14 15.50 -15.49 20.52
N GLN A 15 14.78 -16.15 21.43
CA GLN A 15 13.80 -17.17 21.06
C GLN A 15 12.48 -16.54 20.66
N GLN A 16 11.89 -17.05 19.59
CA GLN A 16 10.61 -16.56 19.08
C GLN A 16 9.48 -16.93 20.04
N LEU A 17 8.87 -15.92 20.64
CA LEU A 17 7.67 -16.04 21.47
C LEU A 17 6.41 -16.07 20.62
N GLN A 18 6.32 -15.16 19.63
CA GLN A 18 5.12 -14.97 18.81
C GLN A 18 5.48 -14.41 17.43
N ARG A 19 4.65 -14.71 16.41
CA ARG A 19 4.65 -14.02 15.11
C ARG A 19 3.46 -13.05 15.06
N ILE A 20 3.67 -11.85 14.56
CA ILE A 20 2.63 -10.82 14.44
C ILE A 20 2.50 -10.38 12.97
N PRO A 21 1.31 -10.46 12.35
CA PRO A 21 0.10 -11.11 12.85
C PRO A 21 0.24 -12.64 12.94
N ASP A 22 -0.56 -13.28 13.81
CA ASP A 22 -0.54 -14.74 14.02
C ASP A 22 -0.84 -15.52 12.74
N THR A 23 -1.65 -14.93 11.86
CA THR A 23 -1.95 -15.41 10.50
C THR A 23 -1.86 -14.23 9.53
N LEU A 24 -1.15 -14.40 8.41
CA LEU A 24 -1.26 -13.45 7.31
C LEU A 24 -2.72 -13.47 6.83
N ALA A 25 -3.32 -12.29 6.64
CA ALA A 25 -4.66 -12.19 6.10
C ALA A 25 -4.69 -12.96 4.76
N GLU A 26 -5.51 -14.01 4.68
CA GLU A 26 -5.83 -14.62 3.39
C GLU A 26 -6.47 -13.53 2.53
N CYS A 27 -6.03 -13.41 1.27
CA CYS A 27 -6.58 -12.43 0.34
C CYS A 27 -8.11 -12.45 0.42
N PRO A 28 -8.80 -11.32 0.61
CA PRO A 28 -10.24 -11.26 0.40
C PRO A 28 -10.45 -11.60 -1.08
N ARG A 29 -10.70 -12.87 -1.38
CA ARG A 29 -11.03 -13.32 -2.73
C ARG A 29 -12.40 -12.74 -3.02
N ARG A 30 -12.47 -11.58 -3.67
CA ARG A 30 -13.70 -11.20 -4.33
C ARG A 30 -13.90 -12.22 -5.44
N ALA A 31 -14.98 -12.97 -5.31
CA ALA A 31 -15.51 -13.81 -6.35
C ALA A 31 -15.55 -13.06 -7.69
N THR A 32 -15.18 -13.69 -8.79
CA THR A 32 -15.23 -13.09 -10.13
C THR A 32 -16.11 -13.93 -11.07
N ASP A 33 -17.08 -13.30 -11.72
CA ASP A 33 -18.01 -13.93 -12.66
C ASP A 33 -17.71 -13.42 -14.07
N ILE A 34 -17.12 -14.28 -14.91
CA ILE A 34 -16.68 -13.91 -16.26
C ILE A 34 -17.62 -14.50 -17.31
N ALA A 35 -18.34 -13.65 -18.03
CA ALA A 35 -19.09 -14.05 -19.22
C ALA A 35 -18.21 -13.86 -20.47
N LEU A 36 -18.00 -14.95 -21.20
CA LEU A 36 -17.33 -14.98 -22.49
C LEU A 36 -18.39 -14.83 -23.59
N LEU A 37 -18.30 -13.75 -24.35
CA LEU A 37 -19.17 -13.47 -25.49
C LEU A 37 -18.36 -13.53 -26.77
N VAL A 38 -18.56 -14.58 -27.56
CA VAL A 38 -17.70 -14.85 -28.71
C VAL A 38 -18.46 -14.82 -30.03
N ASP A 39 -17.86 -14.15 -31.01
CA ASP A 39 -18.39 -14.11 -32.37
C ASP A 39 -18.23 -15.49 -33.04
N GLY A 40 -19.30 -15.95 -33.65
CA GLY A 40 -19.36 -17.16 -34.46
C GLY A 40 -19.96 -16.88 -35.83
N SER A 41 -19.87 -15.65 -36.32
CA SER A 41 -20.30 -15.17 -37.63
C SER A 41 -19.57 -15.87 -38.78
N SER A 42 -20.01 -15.58 -40.00
CA SER A 42 -19.42 -16.13 -41.23
C SER A 42 -18.10 -15.47 -41.66
N SER A 43 -17.66 -14.37 -41.03
CA SER A 43 -16.36 -13.76 -41.28
C SER A 43 -15.20 -14.60 -40.72
N ILE A 44 -15.45 -15.34 -39.64
CA ILE A 44 -14.46 -16.20 -39.00
C ILE A 44 -14.34 -17.53 -39.75
N GLU A 45 -13.13 -17.87 -40.19
CA GLU A 45 -12.86 -19.19 -40.77
C GLU A 45 -12.89 -20.30 -39.72
N ALA A 46 -13.21 -21.53 -40.12
CA ALA A 46 -13.35 -22.65 -39.18
C ALA A 46 -12.07 -22.94 -38.38
N GLU A 47 -10.89 -22.71 -38.97
CA GLU A 47 -9.60 -22.85 -38.29
C GLU A 47 -9.42 -21.78 -37.21
N ASP A 48 -9.74 -20.53 -37.52
CA ASP A 48 -9.66 -19.40 -36.60
C ASP A 48 -10.67 -19.51 -35.45
N PHE A 49 -11.87 -20.03 -35.72
CA PHE A 49 -12.83 -20.39 -34.67
C PHE A 49 -12.25 -21.46 -33.72
N SER A 50 -11.48 -22.41 -34.24
CA SER A 50 -10.79 -23.42 -33.42
C SER A 50 -9.67 -22.80 -32.56
N LYS A 51 -8.92 -21.83 -33.10
CA LYS A 51 -7.92 -21.07 -32.34
C LYS A 51 -8.57 -20.25 -31.23
N MET A 52 -9.71 -19.61 -31.50
CA MET A 52 -10.49 -18.91 -30.48
C MET A 52 -10.94 -19.85 -29.36
N LYS A 53 -11.46 -21.05 -29.68
CA LYS A 53 -11.79 -22.06 -28.65
C LYS A 53 -10.58 -22.45 -27.80
N THR A 54 -9.41 -22.55 -28.41
CA THR A 54 -8.16 -22.84 -27.69
C THR A 54 -7.82 -21.71 -26.72
N PHE A 55 -7.90 -20.45 -27.18
CA PHE A 55 -7.72 -19.28 -26.34
C PHE A 55 -8.69 -19.25 -25.14
N LEU A 56 -9.98 -19.53 -25.35
CA LEU A 56 -10.96 -19.62 -24.26
C LEU A 56 -10.59 -20.71 -23.24
N SER A 57 -10.18 -21.88 -23.73
CA SER A 57 -9.77 -22.99 -22.86
C SER A 57 -8.58 -22.60 -21.99
N GLU A 58 -7.57 -21.97 -22.58
CA GLU A 58 -6.39 -21.53 -21.86
C GLU A 58 -6.70 -20.44 -20.85
N ILE A 59 -7.52 -19.43 -21.17
CA ILE A 59 -7.99 -18.45 -20.18
C ILE A 59 -8.65 -19.17 -19.00
N MET A 60 -9.62 -20.03 -19.25
CA MET A 60 -10.34 -20.73 -18.18
C MET A 60 -9.40 -21.60 -17.31
N LYS A 61 -8.36 -22.20 -17.91
CA LYS A 61 -7.33 -22.96 -17.19
C LYS A 61 -6.49 -22.08 -16.26
N HIS A 62 -6.14 -20.86 -16.68
CA HIS A 62 -5.33 -19.92 -15.88
C HIS A 62 -6.06 -19.44 -14.61
N PHE A 63 -7.40 -19.38 -14.63
CA PHE A 63 -8.23 -19.01 -13.48
C PHE A 63 -8.66 -20.21 -12.60
N ARG A 64 -8.07 -21.41 -12.77
CA ARG A 64 -8.45 -22.60 -11.96
C ARG A 64 -8.13 -22.48 -10.47
N SER A 65 -7.14 -21.67 -10.10
CA SER A 65 -6.71 -21.47 -8.70
C SER A 65 -7.41 -20.30 -8.00
N THR A 66 -8.28 -19.57 -8.71
CA THR A 66 -9.00 -18.39 -8.20
C THR A 66 -10.48 -18.69 -7.96
N ASP A 67 -11.19 -17.78 -7.27
CA ASP A 67 -12.63 -17.90 -7.04
C ASP A 67 -13.45 -17.38 -8.24
N THR A 68 -13.18 -17.95 -9.42
CA THR A 68 -13.69 -17.48 -10.71
C THR A 68 -14.63 -18.50 -11.34
N GLN A 69 -15.81 -18.06 -11.78
CA GLN A 69 -16.73 -18.87 -12.58
C GLN A 69 -16.97 -18.26 -13.96
N PHE A 70 -17.17 -19.14 -14.95
CA PHE A 70 -17.35 -18.75 -16.35
C PHE A 70 -18.75 -19.06 -16.87
N ALA A 71 -19.22 -18.23 -17.79
CA ALA A 71 -20.33 -18.52 -18.68
C ALA A 71 -19.91 -18.26 -20.14
N LEU A 72 -20.49 -18.98 -21.10
CA LEU A 72 -20.16 -18.81 -22.52
C LEU A 72 -21.43 -18.66 -23.36
N MET A 73 -21.51 -17.53 -24.07
CA MET A 73 -22.48 -17.31 -25.13
C MET A 73 -21.76 -17.06 -26.45
N GLN A 74 -22.18 -17.78 -27.49
CA GLN A 74 -21.77 -17.49 -28.86
C GLN A 74 -22.86 -16.69 -29.55
N TYR A 75 -22.46 -15.73 -30.38
CA TYR A 75 -23.38 -14.93 -31.16
C TYR A 75 -23.05 -14.91 -32.65
N SER A 76 -24.09 -14.71 -33.45
CA SER A 76 -24.07 -14.30 -34.84
C SER A 76 -25.35 -13.48 -35.07
N HIS A 77 -26.15 -13.80 -36.09
CA HIS A 77 -27.58 -13.45 -36.13
C HIS A 77 -28.43 -14.34 -35.22
N ARG A 78 -27.83 -15.41 -34.68
CA ARG A 78 -28.40 -16.33 -33.69
C ARG A 78 -27.58 -16.26 -32.41
N PHE A 79 -28.19 -16.61 -31.29
CA PHE A 79 -27.54 -16.59 -29.98
C PHE A 79 -27.63 -17.97 -29.36
N ARG A 80 -26.51 -18.47 -28.84
CA ARG A 80 -26.47 -19.76 -28.17
C ARG A 80 -25.66 -19.67 -26.88
N GLU A 81 -26.34 -19.86 -25.77
CA GLU A 81 -25.73 -20.20 -24.48
C GLU A 81 -25.17 -21.62 -24.60
N HIS A 82 -23.86 -21.78 -24.40
CA HIS A 82 -23.21 -23.09 -24.36
C HIS A 82 -23.14 -23.62 -22.93
N PHE A 83 -22.85 -22.74 -21.97
CA PHE A 83 -23.01 -23.01 -20.55
C PHE A 83 -23.18 -21.72 -19.73
N ASP A 84 -23.89 -21.83 -18.62
CA ASP A 84 -24.04 -20.76 -17.62
C ASP A 84 -23.10 -20.98 -16.39
N PHE A 85 -23.04 -20.00 -15.50
CA PHE A 85 -22.20 -20.06 -14.29
C PHE A 85 -22.54 -21.28 -13.41
N SER A 86 -23.83 -21.62 -13.32
CA SER A 86 -24.29 -22.78 -12.55
C SER A 86 -23.80 -24.11 -13.13
N GLN A 87 -23.73 -24.23 -14.44
CA GLN A 87 -23.22 -25.39 -15.15
C GLN A 87 -21.70 -25.48 -15.07
N TYR A 88 -20.98 -24.35 -15.18
CA TYR A 88 -19.54 -24.30 -14.98
C TYR A 88 -19.14 -24.77 -13.57
N ARG A 89 -19.85 -24.31 -12.54
CA ARG A 89 -19.63 -24.74 -11.14
C ARG A 89 -19.81 -26.24 -10.93
N ARG A 90 -20.57 -26.94 -11.79
CA ARG A 90 -20.70 -28.41 -11.75
C ARG A 90 -19.60 -29.13 -12.54
N SER A 91 -18.98 -28.47 -13.52
CA SER A 91 -18.00 -29.04 -14.44
C SER A 91 -16.93 -28.02 -14.80
N HIS A 92 -15.85 -27.97 -14.02
CA HIS A 92 -14.74 -27.01 -14.17
C HIS A 92 -13.72 -27.38 -15.27
N ASP A 93 -14.06 -28.31 -16.17
CA ASP A 93 -13.16 -28.76 -17.23
C ASP A 93 -13.42 -28.00 -18.54
N PRO A 94 -12.57 -27.01 -18.91
CA PRO A 94 -12.79 -26.16 -20.08
C PRO A 94 -12.75 -26.96 -21.39
N ASP A 95 -11.86 -27.96 -21.50
CA ASP A 95 -11.72 -28.75 -22.72
C ASP A 95 -12.99 -29.57 -23.00
N ARG A 96 -13.64 -30.08 -21.93
CA ARG A 96 -14.93 -30.76 -22.04
C ARG A 96 -16.07 -29.80 -22.40
N LEU A 97 -16.15 -28.64 -21.74
CA LEU A 97 -17.21 -27.65 -21.98
C LEU A 97 -17.14 -27.08 -23.40
N LEU A 98 -15.93 -26.82 -23.90
CA LEU A 98 -15.69 -26.27 -25.22
C LEU A 98 -15.72 -27.33 -26.32
N GLY A 99 -15.55 -28.62 -26.00
CA GLY A 99 -15.55 -29.72 -26.97
C GLY A 99 -16.81 -29.76 -27.85
N SER A 100 -17.99 -29.47 -27.30
CA SER A 100 -19.27 -29.47 -28.03
C SER A 100 -19.64 -28.15 -28.70
N VAL A 101 -18.78 -27.14 -28.61
CA VAL A 101 -19.04 -25.81 -29.20
C VAL A 101 -18.75 -25.83 -30.69
N TRP A 102 -19.79 -25.61 -31.50
CA TRP A 102 -19.73 -25.48 -32.96
C TRP A 102 -20.06 -24.04 -33.38
N GLN A 103 -19.44 -23.57 -34.46
CA GLN A 103 -19.66 -22.24 -35.03
C GLN A 103 -21.10 -22.11 -35.59
N LEU A 104 -21.76 -20.98 -35.32
CA LEU A 104 -23.14 -20.71 -35.72
C LEU A 104 -23.26 -20.27 -37.18
N THR A 105 -22.29 -19.50 -37.68
CA THR A 105 -22.28 -18.77 -38.95
C THR A 105 -23.39 -17.72 -39.08
N GLY A 106 -23.28 -16.85 -40.10
CA GLY A 106 -24.23 -15.78 -40.42
C GLY A 106 -23.74 -14.38 -40.03
N ALA A 107 -24.66 -13.44 -39.84
CA ALA A 107 -24.33 -12.02 -39.56
C ALA A 107 -23.82 -11.79 -38.12
N THR A 108 -23.48 -10.55 -37.76
CA THR A 108 -22.74 -10.21 -36.52
C THR A 108 -23.57 -9.25 -35.66
N TYR A 109 -24.45 -9.79 -34.79
CA TYR A 109 -25.35 -8.98 -33.95
C TYR A 109 -24.76 -8.72 -32.55
N THR A 110 -23.64 -8.00 -32.50
CA THR A 110 -22.86 -7.74 -31.29
C THR A 110 -23.61 -6.95 -30.22
N ALA A 111 -24.31 -5.86 -30.57
CA ALA A 111 -25.02 -5.03 -29.60
C ALA A 111 -26.20 -5.81 -28.97
N THR A 112 -26.94 -6.56 -29.79
CA THR A 112 -27.99 -7.46 -29.29
C THR A 112 -27.42 -8.57 -28.42
N ALA A 113 -26.26 -9.12 -28.79
CA ALA A 113 -25.58 -10.16 -28.01
C ALA A 113 -25.19 -9.67 -26.60
N ILE A 114 -24.60 -8.46 -26.50
CA ILE A 114 -24.26 -7.83 -25.22
C ILE A 114 -25.50 -7.69 -24.35
N GLN A 115 -26.61 -7.16 -24.88
CA GLN A 115 -27.86 -7.04 -24.12
C GLN A 115 -28.35 -8.39 -23.59
N LYS A 116 -28.28 -9.45 -24.40
CA LYS A 116 -28.69 -10.80 -23.97
C LYS A 116 -27.80 -11.32 -22.85
N VAL A 117 -26.48 -11.13 -22.92
CA VAL A 117 -25.59 -11.55 -21.82
C VAL A 117 -25.95 -10.82 -20.52
N VAL A 118 -26.15 -9.50 -20.58
CA VAL A 118 -26.53 -8.69 -19.42
C VAL A 118 -27.84 -9.17 -18.80
N ARG A 119 -28.85 -9.45 -19.61
CA ARG A 119 -30.21 -9.80 -19.14
C ARG A 119 -30.41 -11.27 -18.81
N GLU A 120 -29.68 -12.16 -19.46
CA GLU A 120 -29.93 -13.61 -19.39
C GLU A 120 -28.84 -14.34 -18.63
N LEU A 121 -27.55 -14.02 -18.82
CA LEU A 121 -26.45 -14.70 -18.13
C LEU A 121 -26.13 -14.11 -16.76
N PHE A 122 -26.06 -12.78 -16.65
CA PHE A 122 -25.78 -12.09 -15.37
C PHE A 122 -27.02 -12.02 -14.45
N THR A 123 -27.68 -13.17 -14.28
CA THR A 123 -28.83 -13.35 -13.39
C THR A 123 -28.53 -14.39 -12.32
N SER A 124 -29.10 -14.20 -11.13
CA SER A 124 -28.94 -15.13 -10.00
C SER A 124 -29.45 -16.54 -10.34
N GLY A 125 -30.53 -16.63 -11.14
CA GLY A 125 -31.07 -17.90 -11.64
C GLY A 125 -30.11 -18.69 -12.54
N ARG A 126 -29.12 -18.04 -13.14
CA ARG A 126 -28.04 -18.65 -13.93
C ARG A 126 -26.74 -18.86 -13.17
N GLY A 127 -26.74 -18.59 -11.86
CA GLY A 127 -25.61 -18.85 -10.97
C GLY A 127 -24.69 -17.65 -10.74
N THR A 128 -25.05 -16.46 -11.24
CA THR A 128 -24.31 -15.22 -10.93
C THR A 128 -24.35 -14.93 -9.44
N ARG A 129 -23.23 -14.51 -8.89
CA ARG A 129 -23.05 -14.13 -7.48
C ARG A 129 -23.26 -12.62 -7.31
N ASP A 130 -23.94 -12.22 -6.25
CA ASP A 130 -24.28 -10.80 -6.02
C ASP A 130 -23.06 -10.01 -5.55
N GLU A 131 -22.18 -10.65 -4.77
CA GLU A 131 -20.94 -10.12 -4.21
C GLU A 131 -19.74 -10.18 -5.16
N ALA A 132 -19.91 -10.76 -6.36
CA ALA A 132 -18.84 -10.98 -7.31
C ALA A 132 -18.61 -9.80 -8.25
N ASN A 133 -17.36 -9.61 -8.66
CA ASN A 133 -17.02 -8.76 -9.80
C ASN A 133 -17.61 -9.37 -11.07
N LYS A 134 -18.31 -8.58 -11.88
CA LYS A 134 -18.94 -9.05 -13.12
C LYS A 134 -18.10 -8.57 -14.30
N VAL A 135 -17.57 -9.49 -15.08
CA VAL A 135 -16.70 -9.20 -16.21
C VAL A 135 -17.28 -9.80 -17.49
N LEU A 136 -17.40 -9.00 -18.53
CA LEU A 136 -17.78 -9.42 -19.87
C LEU A 136 -16.56 -9.31 -20.79
N ILE A 137 -16.17 -10.40 -21.43
CA ILE A 137 -15.12 -10.40 -22.46
C ILE A 137 -15.80 -10.63 -23.80
N VAL A 138 -15.76 -9.63 -24.67
CA VAL A 138 -16.30 -9.68 -26.03
C VAL A 138 -15.15 -9.97 -27.00
N ILE A 139 -15.26 -11.03 -27.79
CA ILE A 139 -14.29 -11.39 -28.83
C ILE A 139 -14.98 -11.33 -30.18
N THR A 140 -14.49 -10.49 -31.08
CA THR A 140 -15.08 -10.24 -32.41
C THR A 140 -14.00 -10.05 -33.47
N ASP A 141 -14.28 -10.48 -34.71
CA ASP A 141 -13.35 -10.37 -35.85
C ASP A 141 -13.74 -9.29 -36.87
N GLY A 142 -14.83 -8.55 -36.63
CA GLY A 142 -15.26 -7.48 -37.52
C GLY A 142 -16.34 -6.58 -36.96
N GLU A 143 -16.71 -5.59 -37.79
CA GLU A 143 -17.75 -4.60 -37.51
C GLU A 143 -19.14 -5.24 -37.42
N LYS A 144 -19.98 -4.71 -36.54
CA LYS A 144 -21.40 -5.06 -36.42
C LYS A 144 -22.12 -4.99 -37.78
N ALA A 145 -22.70 -6.11 -38.22
CA ALA A 145 -23.41 -6.23 -39.48
C ALA A 145 -24.85 -6.71 -39.30
N GLY A 146 -25.83 -5.87 -39.65
CA GLY A 146 -27.26 -6.21 -39.64
C GLY A 146 -27.94 -6.19 -38.26
N ASP A 147 -27.24 -5.78 -37.20
CA ASP A 147 -27.80 -5.71 -35.85
C ASP A 147 -28.83 -4.57 -35.73
N PRO A 148 -30.08 -4.87 -35.29
CA PRO A 148 -31.12 -3.85 -35.12
C PRO A 148 -30.85 -2.89 -33.95
N LEU A 149 -29.92 -3.21 -33.03
CA LEU A 149 -29.59 -2.39 -31.88
C LEU A 149 -28.29 -1.60 -32.08
N SER A 150 -28.13 -0.57 -31.24
CA SER A 150 -26.97 0.31 -31.16
C SER A 150 -26.30 0.15 -29.79
N TYR A 151 -24.98 0.32 -29.72
CA TYR A 151 -24.20 0.30 -28.48
C TYR A 151 -24.70 1.33 -27.46
N SER A 152 -25.07 2.53 -27.93
CA SER A 152 -25.66 3.59 -27.11
C SER A 152 -26.91 3.20 -26.31
N HIS A 153 -27.63 2.14 -26.71
CA HIS A 153 -28.78 1.62 -25.97
C HIS A 153 -28.46 0.48 -25.00
N VAL A 154 -27.39 -0.27 -25.25
CA VAL A 154 -27.08 -1.51 -24.51
C VAL A 154 -25.95 -1.34 -23.50
N ILE A 155 -24.95 -0.49 -23.79
CA ILE A 155 -23.81 -0.24 -22.92
C ILE A 155 -24.23 0.43 -21.60
N PRO A 156 -25.13 1.44 -21.59
CA PRO A 156 -25.61 2.01 -20.33
C PRO A 156 -26.39 1.02 -19.44
N GLU A 157 -26.89 -0.08 -20.01
CA GLU A 157 -27.51 -1.15 -19.23
C GLU A 157 -26.44 -2.02 -18.55
N ALA A 158 -25.37 -2.38 -19.26
CA ALA A 158 -24.24 -3.11 -18.70
C ALA A 158 -23.53 -2.31 -17.59
N GLU A 159 -23.39 -0.99 -17.77
CA GLU A 159 -22.77 -0.09 -16.77
C GLU A 159 -23.61 0.00 -15.50
N ARG A 160 -24.93 0.17 -15.62
CA ARG A 160 -25.83 0.17 -14.46
C ARG A 160 -25.84 -1.17 -13.72
N ALA A 161 -25.53 -2.27 -14.41
CA ALA A 161 -25.38 -3.59 -13.83
C ALA A 161 -24.01 -3.83 -13.18
N GLY A 162 -23.08 -2.86 -13.27
CA GLY A 162 -21.73 -2.95 -12.71
C GLY A 162 -20.82 -3.92 -13.46
N ILE A 163 -21.05 -4.12 -14.77
CA ILE A 163 -20.29 -5.08 -15.57
C ILE A 163 -19.09 -4.37 -16.23
N ILE A 164 -17.88 -4.83 -15.90
CA ILE A 164 -16.63 -4.41 -16.53
C ILE A 164 -16.49 -5.15 -17.86
N ARG A 165 -16.18 -4.44 -18.94
CA ARG A 165 -16.22 -4.98 -20.30
C ARG A 165 -14.85 -4.88 -20.95
N TYR A 166 -14.34 -6.01 -21.43
CA TYR A 166 -13.15 -6.08 -22.27
C TYR A 166 -13.57 -6.37 -23.71
N ALA A 167 -12.99 -5.64 -24.66
CA ALA A 167 -13.22 -5.84 -26.08
C ALA A 167 -11.92 -6.35 -26.74
N ILE A 168 -12.00 -7.51 -27.39
CA ILE A 168 -10.89 -8.15 -28.10
C ILE A 168 -11.24 -8.17 -29.59
N GLY A 169 -10.58 -7.32 -30.36
CA GLY A 169 -10.67 -7.28 -31.81
C GLY A 169 -9.59 -8.14 -32.45
N VAL A 170 -9.98 -9.05 -33.34
CA VAL A 170 -9.08 -9.96 -34.03
C VAL A 170 -9.06 -9.68 -35.52
N GLY A 171 -7.87 -9.56 -36.11
CA GLY A 171 -7.72 -9.41 -37.56
C GLY A 171 -7.66 -7.96 -38.05
N GLU A 172 -7.46 -7.82 -39.36
CA GLU A 172 -7.30 -6.53 -40.05
C GLU A 172 -8.58 -5.70 -40.13
N ALA A 173 -9.73 -6.26 -39.76
CA ALA A 173 -11.00 -5.53 -39.71
C ALA A 173 -10.96 -4.34 -38.73
N PHE A 174 -10.05 -4.38 -37.74
CA PHE A 174 -9.86 -3.32 -36.74
C PHE A 174 -8.65 -2.40 -37.05
N SER A 175 -8.20 -2.40 -38.30
CA SER A 175 -7.22 -1.44 -38.83
C SER A 175 -7.88 -0.14 -39.33
N SER A 176 -9.22 -0.08 -39.41
CA SER A 176 -9.99 1.14 -39.71
C SER A 176 -10.36 1.90 -38.42
N ASP A 177 -10.45 3.23 -38.52
CA ASP A 177 -10.83 4.10 -37.39
C ASP A 177 -12.25 3.75 -36.87
N THR A 178 -13.18 3.40 -37.77
CA THR A 178 -14.57 3.05 -37.44
C THR A 178 -14.69 1.78 -36.59
N ALA A 179 -13.93 0.74 -36.95
CA ALA A 179 -13.92 -0.50 -36.21
C ALA A 179 -13.20 -0.35 -34.86
N GLN A 180 -12.20 0.53 -34.77
CA GLN A 180 -11.54 0.85 -33.51
C GLN A 180 -12.46 1.61 -32.55
N GLU A 181 -13.26 2.56 -33.06
CA GLU A 181 -14.32 3.24 -32.30
C GLU A 181 -15.35 2.24 -31.77
N GLU A 182 -15.73 1.24 -32.56
CA GLU A 182 -16.67 0.19 -32.12
C GLU A 182 -16.13 -0.61 -30.91
N LEU A 183 -14.85 -0.98 -30.90
CA LEU A 183 -14.25 -1.67 -29.74
C LEU A 183 -14.21 -0.77 -28.49
N GLN A 184 -13.96 0.52 -28.67
CA GLN A 184 -13.97 1.49 -27.57
C GLN A 184 -15.38 1.66 -26.99
N GLU A 185 -16.42 1.69 -27.84
CA GLU A 185 -17.81 1.75 -27.36
C GLU A 185 -18.21 0.51 -26.55
N ILE A 186 -17.68 -0.67 -26.89
CA ILE A 186 -17.96 -1.91 -26.16
C ILE A 186 -17.25 -1.93 -24.81
N ALA A 187 -15.98 -1.51 -24.77
CA ALA A 187 -15.12 -1.61 -23.62
C ALA A 187 -15.54 -0.68 -22.45
N SER A 188 -15.00 -0.95 -21.27
CA SER A 188 -15.11 -0.03 -20.12
C SER A 188 -14.03 1.04 -20.16
N GLU A 189 -14.30 2.20 -19.57
CA GLU A 189 -13.29 3.25 -19.40
C GLU A 189 -12.30 2.92 -18.26
N PRO A 190 -11.00 3.23 -18.41
CA PRO A 190 -10.41 3.87 -19.58
C PRO A 190 -10.19 2.88 -20.74
N SER A 191 -10.56 3.29 -21.97
CA SER A 191 -10.56 2.41 -23.16
C SER A 191 -9.21 1.79 -23.50
N ASN A 192 -8.10 2.49 -23.24
CA ASN A 192 -6.73 1.96 -23.43
C ASN A 192 -6.40 0.79 -22.50
N GLU A 193 -7.17 0.59 -21.43
CA GLU A 193 -6.99 -0.52 -20.52
C GLU A 193 -7.84 -1.74 -20.86
N HIS A 194 -8.97 -1.54 -21.53
CA HIS A 194 -9.99 -2.57 -21.73
C HIS A 194 -10.15 -3.02 -23.19
N VAL A 195 -9.46 -2.38 -24.13
CA VAL A 195 -9.41 -2.78 -25.54
C VAL A 195 -8.10 -3.52 -25.83
N PHE A 196 -8.21 -4.70 -26.44
CA PHE A 196 -7.09 -5.47 -26.96
C PHE A 196 -7.29 -5.68 -28.46
N ARG A 197 -6.26 -5.34 -29.26
CA ARG A 197 -6.23 -5.63 -30.69
C ARG A 197 -5.14 -6.64 -30.97
N VAL A 198 -5.46 -7.65 -31.77
CA VAL A 198 -4.50 -8.64 -32.24
C VAL A 198 -4.60 -8.79 -33.75
N ASP A 199 -3.47 -8.96 -34.41
CA ASP A 199 -3.39 -9.00 -35.87
C ASP A 199 -4.05 -10.26 -36.46
N ASN A 200 -4.10 -11.36 -35.70
CA ASN A 200 -4.75 -12.61 -36.08
C ASN A 200 -5.05 -13.49 -34.85
N PHE A 201 -5.74 -14.61 -35.08
CA PHE A 201 -6.11 -15.55 -34.01
C PHE A 201 -4.90 -16.28 -33.40
N ASP A 202 -3.75 -16.35 -34.06
CA ASP A 202 -2.52 -16.92 -33.48
C ASP A 202 -1.94 -15.99 -32.40
N ALA A 203 -2.06 -14.67 -32.60
CA ALA A 203 -1.61 -13.65 -31.66
C ALA A 203 -2.47 -13.55 -30.38
N LEU A 204 -3.64 -14.20 -30.33
CA LEU A 204 -4.45 -14.30 -29.10
C LEU A 204 -3.69 -14.93 -27.93
N GLN A 205 -2.72 -15.81 -28.21
CA GLN A 205 -1.88 -16.38 -27.16
C GLN A 205 -1.03 -15.32 -26.44
N GLY A 206 -0.61 -14.27 -27.14
CA GLY A 206 0.21 -13.19 -26.59
C GLY A 206 -0.50 -12.25 -25.61
N ILE A 207 -1.84 -12.20 -25.65
CA ILE A 207 -2.64 -11.32 -24.78
C ILE A 207 -3.20 -12.04 -23.54
N GLN A 208 -3.01 -13.36 -23.41
CA GLN A 208 -3.53 -14.14 -22.28
C GLN A 208 -3.03 -13.62 -20.93
N SER A 209 -1.71 -13.47 -20.77
CA SER A 209 -1.10 -12.97 -19.54
C SER A 209 -1.51 -11.53 -19.25
N GLN A 210 -1.62 -10.67 -20.27
CA GLN A 210 -2.00 -9.27 -20.09
C GLN A 210 -3.45 -9.13 -19.64
N LEU A 211 -4.36 -9.87 -20.27
CA LEU A 211 -5.77 -9.87 -19.90
C LEU A 211 -5.96 -10.44 -18.48
N GLN A 212 -5.22 -11.49 -18.14
CA GLN A 212 -5.19 -12.04 -16.79
C GLN A 212 -4.70 -11.01 -15.77
N ASP A 213 -3.56 -10.37 -16.02
CA ASP A 213 -2.98 -9.36 -15.12
C ASP A 213 -3.96 -8.20 -14.90
N LYS A 214 -4.72 -7.79 -15.93
CA LYS A 214 -5.75 -6.77 -15.79
C LYS A 214 -6.99 -7.24 -15.03
N ILE A 215 -7.43 -8.48 -15.23
CA ILE A 215 -8.54 -9.05 -14.45
C ILE A 215 -8.14 -9.25 -12.98
N PHE A 216 -6.90 -9.67 -12.71
CA PHE A 216 -6.35 -9.68 -11.35
C PHE A 216 -6.14 -8.28 -10.79
N ALA A 217 -5.86 -7.31 -11.65
CA ALA A 217 -5.90 -5.92 -11.23
C ALA A 217 -7.32 -5.52 -10.82
N ILE A 218 -8.42 -6.02 -11.40
CA ILE A 218 -9.79 -5.76 -10.86
C ILE A 218 -9.95 -6.35 -9.44
N GLU A 219 -9.29 -7.48 -9.16
CA GLU A 219 -9.26 -8.06 -7.81
C GLU A 219 -8.40 -7.24 -6.83
N GLY A 220 -7.49 -6.39 -7.33
CA GLY A 220 -6.55 -5.58 -6.56
C GLY A 220 -6.58 -4.06 -6.79
N THR A 221 -7.49 -3.54 -7.61
CA THR A 221 -7.69 -2.13 -7.99
C THR A 221 -9.15 -1.99 -8.35
N GLN A 222 -9.79 -0.93 -7.86
CA GLN A 222 -11.22 -0.73 -8.08
C GLN A 222 -11.46 0.30 -9.18
N SER A 223 -12.18 -0.14 -10.22
CA SER A 223 -12.72 0.66 -11.31
C SER A 223 -13.69 1.73 -10.79
N GLN A 224 -13.42 3.00 -11.11
CA GLN A 224 -14.26 4.22 -11.25
C GLN A 224 -15.54 4.45 -10.39
N SER A 225 -15.90 3.62 -9.43
CA SER A 225 -17.02 3.85 -8.50
C SER A 225 -16.77 3.19 -7.13
N GLY A 226 -15.69 3.62 -6.47
CA GLY A 226 -15.62 3.69 -5.02
C GLY A 226 -15.41 2.39 -4.25
N SER A 227 -14.14 2.05 -4.01
CA SER A 227 -13.67 1.74 -2.65
C SER A 227 -12.13 1.80 -2.57
N SER A 228 -11.63 2.50 -1.57
CA SER A 228 -10.21 2.66 -1.22
C SER A 228 -9.49 1.32 -0.99
N PHE A 229 -8.19 1.23 -1.31
CA PHE A 229 -7.31 0.19 -0.75
C PHE A 229 -7.47 0.25 0.75
N GLN A 230 -7.82 -0.83 1.45
CA GLN A 230 -8.02 -0.82 2.89
C GLN A 230 -6.77 -1.28 3.61
N LEU A 231 -6.35 -2.52 3.38
CA LEU A 231 -5.25 -3.15 4.10
C LEU A 231 -4.40 -4.05 3.20
N GLU A 232 -4.67 -4.06 1.89
CA GLU A 232 -4.02 -4.95 0.93
C GLU A 232 -2.54 -4.60 0.70
N MET A 233 -2.20 -3.34 0.96
CA MET A 233 -0.86 -2.77 0.86
C MET A 233 -0.41 -2.21 2.22
N SER A 234 -0.99 -2.68 3.33
CA SER A 234 -0.80 -2.11 4.66
C SER A 234 0.66 -2.05 5.10
N GLN A 235 1.49 -3.02 4.69
CA GLN A 235 2.90 -3.12 5.08
C GLN A 235 3.07 -3.07 6.61
N GLU A 236 2.30 -3.87 7.36
CA GLU A 236 2.40 -3.88 8.83
C GLU A 236 3.82 -4.20 9.31
N GLY A 237 4.30 -3.46 10.31
CA GLY A 237 5.66 -3.58 10.80
C GLY A 237 6.67 -2.74 10.03
N PHE A 238 6.21 -1.81 9.19
CA PHE A 238 7.08 -0.80 8.57
C PHE A 238 7.84 0.01 9.63
N SER A 239 7.15 0.37 10.71
CA SER A 239 7.76 0.80 11.98
C SER A 239 7.30 -0.12 13.11
N SER A 240 8.05 -0.16 14.20
CA SER A 240 7.72 -1.01 15.35
C SER A 240 8.23 -0.40 16.65
N LEU A 241 7.45 -0.53 17.72
CA LEU A 241 7.87 -0.22 19.09
C LEU A 241 7.21 -1.18 20.08
N LEU A 242 7.80 -1.32 21.26
CA LEU A 242 7.19 -1.99 22.41
C LEU A 242 6.67 -0.92 23.37
N SER A 243 5.38 -0.97 23.70
CA SER A 243 4.76 -0.10 24.70
C SER A 243 4.32 -0.90 25.93
N PRO A 244 4.02 -0.25 27.06
CA PRO A 244 3.40 -0.90 28.22
C PRO A 244 2.09 -1.63 27.90
N ASP A 245 1.34 -1.18 26.88
CA ASP A 245 0.09 -1.81 26.45
C ASP A 245 0.29 -3.02 25.52
N GLY A 246 1.47 -3.16 24.91
CA GLY A 246 1.83 -4.24 23.99
C GLY A 246 2.65 -3.78 22.78
N PRO A 247 2.98 -4.69 21.84
CA PRO A 247 3.65 -4.34 20.60
C PRO A 247 2.80 -3.42 19.72
N VAL A 248 3.43 -2.40 19.14
CA VAL A 248 2.81 -1.46 18.20
C VAL A 248 3.54 -1.50 16.87
N LEU A 249 2.79 -1.67 15.78
CA LEU A 249 3.33 -1.82 14.42
C LEU A 249 2.73 -0.79 13.47
N GLY A 250 3.58 -0.05 12.75
CA GLY A 250 3.16 0.87 11.70
C GLY A 250 2.69 0.16 10.44
N ALA A 251 1.62 0.66 9.83
CA ALA A 251 1.01 0.13 8.61
C ALA A 251 0.82 1.28 7.60
N VAL A 252 1.90 1.67 6.94
CA VAL A 252 1.98 2.88 6.11
C VAL A 252 1.06 2.87 4.89
N GLY A 253 0.79 1.69 4.32
CA GLY A 253 -0.03 1.58 3.10
C GLY A 253 -1.49 1.24 3.35
N ALA A 254 -1.93 1.27 4.62
CA ALA A 254 -3.34 1.13 4.96
C ALA A 254 -4.15 2.31 4.40
N TYR A 255 -5.37 2.05 3.92
CA TYR A 255 -6.35 3.05 3.52
C TYR A 255 -5.80 4.06 2.49
N ASP A 256 -5.48 3.61 1.28
CA ASP A 256 -4.83 4.41 0.21
C ASP A 256 -3.58 5.15 0.70
N TRP A 257 -2.70 4.43 1.40
CA TRP A 257 -1.49 5.00 2.00
C TRP A 257 -1.73 6.17 2.96
N SER A 258 -2.95 6.31 3.50
CA SER A 258 -3.19 7.22 4.62
C SER A 258 -2.50 6.74 5.87
N GLY A 259 -2.46 5.43 6.06
CA GLY A 259 -1.65 4.75 7.06
C GLY A 259 -2.27 4.71 8.46
N GLY A 260 -1.48 4.23 9.41
CA GLY A 260 -1.86 4.09 10.81
C GLY A 260 -0.91 3.17 11.56
N ILE A 261 -1.28 2.84 12.80
CA ILE A 261 -0.55 1.88 13.64
C ILE A 261 -1.52 0.82 14.19
N TYR A 262 -1.05 -0.40 14.35
CA TYR A 262 -1.73 -1.47 15.08
C TYR A 262 -1.16 -1.60 16.48
N LEU A 263 -2.02 -1.63 17.49
CA LEU A 263 -1.68 -1.99 18.87
C LEU A 263 -2.14 -3.44 19.15
N TYR A 264 -1.18 -4.32 19.41
CA TYR A 264 -1.42 -5.72 19.78
C TYR A 264 -1.46 -5.85 21.30
N GLY A 265 -2.60 -5.44 21.89
CA GLY A 265 -2.81 -5.53 23.33
C GLY A 265 -3.16 -6.94 23.83
N SER A 266 -3.30 -7.08 25.15
CA SER A 266 -3.61 -8.35 25.83
C SER A 266 -5.03 -8.90 25.57
N SER A 267 -5.91 -8.11 24.95
CA SER A 267 -7.32 -8.47 24.66
C SER A 267 -7.49 -9.42 23.46
N GLY A 268 -6.41 -9.78 22.77
CA GLY A 268 -6.40 -10.76 21.69
C GLY A 268 -6.87 -10.26 20.31
N LYS A 269 -7.54 -9.11 20.21
CA LYS A 269 -7.81 -8.43 18.94
C LYS A 269 -6.98 -7.15 18.83
N PRO A 270 -6.21 -6.95 17.74
CA PRO A 270 -5.42 -5.74 17.58
C PRO A 270 -6.32 -4.52 17.34
N SER A 271 -5.95 -3.39 17.94
CA SER A 271 -6.60 -2.10 17.74
C SER A 271 -5.89 -1.34 16.63
N PHE A 272 -6.60 -0.94 15.58
CA PHE A 272 -6.04 -0.08 14.54
C PHE A 272 -6.29 1.40 14.88
N ILE A 273 -5.21 2.16 15.00
CA ILE A 273 -5.19 3.57 15.35
C ILE A 273 -4.83 4.36 14.11
N ASN A 274 -5.75 5.19 13.63
CA ASN A 274 -5.53 6.08 12.50
C ASN A 274 -6.31 7.39 12.67
N VAL A 275 -6.13 8.28 11.71
CA VAL A 275 -7.04 9.41 11.50
C VAL A 275 -8.27 8.95 10.72
N SER A 276 -9.42 9.61 10.91
CA SER A 276 -10.72 9.20 10.36
C SER A 276 -10.60 8.57 8.96
N ARG A 277 -11.18 7.37 8.79
CA ARG A 277 -11.14 6.55 7.56
C ARG A 277 -11.67 7.26 6.30
N THR A 278 -12.19 8.47 6.42
CA THR A 278 -12.82 9.26 5.35
C THR A 278 -12.07 10.57 5.04
N SER A 279 -10.94 10.84 5.70
CA SER A 279 -10.19 12.09 5.49
C SER A 279 -9.34 11.99 4.22
N THR A 280 -9.85 12.52 3.10
CA THR A 280 -9.19 12.44 1.78
C THR A 280 -7.86 13.21 1.71
N ASP A 281 -7.62 14.14 2.63
CA ASP A 281 -6.37 14.90 2.74
C ASP A 281 -5.19 14.06 3.28
N MET A 282 -5.49 12.89 3.85
CA MET A 282 -4.50 11.96 4.40
C MET A 282 -4.07 10.90 3.39
N ASN A 283 -4.70 10.79 2.23
CA ASN A 283 -4.25 9.86 1.19
C ASN A 283 -2.76 10.10 0.86
N ASP A 284 -2.00 9.01 0.71
CA ASP A 284 -0.56 9.05 0.46
C ASP A 284 0.31 9.74 1.53
N ALA A 285 -0.21 9.93 2.74
CA ALA A 285 0.49 10.63 3.83
C ALA A 285 1.53 9.78 4.59
N TYR A 286 1.40 8.45 4.51
CA TYR A 286 2.25 7.47 5.20
C TYR A 286 2.21 7.59 6.73
N LEU A 287 1.02 7.76 7.33
CA LEU A 287 0.90 7.69 8.78
C LEU A 287 1.41 6.33 9.28
N GLY A 288 2.19 6.33 10.35
CA GLY A 288 2.80 5.11 10.88
C GLY A 288 4.19 4.82 10.30
N TYR A 289 4.74 5.72 9.47
CA TYR A 289 6.12 5.62 9.00
C TYR A 289 7.11 5.63 10.17
N SER A 290 6.81 6.42 11.20
CA SER A 290 7.49 6.43 12.47
C SER A 290 6.47 6.46 13.60
N SER A 291 6.79 5.86 14.74
CA SER A 291 5.94 5.89 15.93
C SER A 291 6.78 5.85 17.20
N GLN A 292 6.31 6.52 18.25
CA GLN A 292 6.92 6.52 19.59
C GLN A 292 5.82 6.51 20.67
N VAL A 293 6.14 5.98 21.85
CA VAL A 293 5.26 5.98 23.02
C VAL A 293 5.54 7.18 23.91
N ILE A 294 4.48 7.88 24.31
CA ILE A 294 4.49 8.88 25.39
C ILE A 294 3.89 8.22 26.61
N THR A 295 4.55 8.36 27.76
CA THR A 295 4.03 7.90 29.06
C THR A 295 3.68 9.10 29.93
N ALA A 296 2.54 9.02 30.61
CA ALA A 296 2.02 10.05 31.50
C ALA A 296 1.27 9.42 32.68
N ASN A 297 1.80 9.51 33.90
CA ASN A 297 1.17 8.92 35.09
C ASN A 297 0.77 7.44 34.87
N GLY A 298 1.63 6.68 34.19
CA GLY A 298 1.38 5.27 33.84
C GLY A 298 0.39 5.03 32.68
N GLN A 299 -0.11 6.07 32.00
CA GLN A 299 -0.92 5.94 30.79
C GLN A 299 -0.06 6.13 29.54
N SER A 300 -0.31 5.30 28.51
CA SER A 300 0.37 5.40 27.22
C SER A 300 -0.44 6.21 26.21
N SER A 301 0.27 7.03 25.44
CA SER A 301 -0.20 7.73 24.25
C SER A 301 0.82 7.53 23.13
N TYR A 302 0.42 7.74 21.88
CA TYR A 302 1.28 7.44 20.74
C TYR A 302 1.49 8.67 19.87
N VAL A 303 2.76 9.00 19.62
CA VAL A 303 3.12 9.97 18.59
C VAL A 303 3.42 9.23 17.31
N VAL A 304 2.82 9.66 16.21
CA VAL A 304 2.89 8.96 14.94
C VAL A 304 3.18 9.95 13.82
N GLY A 305 4.22 9.67 13.03
CA GLY A 305 4.63 10.49 11.90
C GLY A 305 3.94 10.10 10.60
N ALA A 306 3.57 11.10 9.82
CA ALA A 306 3.04 11.01 8.45
C ALA A 306 3.89 11.92 7.53
N PRO A 307 5.12 11.52 7.20
CA PRO A 307 6.12 12.39 6.59
C PRO A 307 5.80 12.83 5.16
N ARG A 308 4.81 12.21 4.50
CA ARG A 308 4.35 12.59 3.16
C ARG A 308 3.07 13.41 3.17
N TYR A 309 2.44 13.62 4.32
CA TYR A 309 1.22 14.43 4.43
C TYR A 309 1.38 15.76 3.70
N GLN A 310 0.52 16.02 2.71
CA GLN A 310 0.54 17.21 1.86
C GLN A 310 1.95 17.58 1.35
N HIS A 311 2.81 16.58 1.16
CA HIS A 311 4.21 16.70 0.77
C HIS A 311 5.12 17.46 1.74
N THR A 312 4.62 18.00 2.86
CA THR A 312 5.44 18.69 3.88
C THR A 312 5.74 17.79 5.08
N GLY A 313 4.81 16.89 5.41
CA GLY A 313 4.87 16.02 6.58
C GLY A 313 4.02 16.54 7.74
N LYS A 314 3.56 15.62 8.60
CA LYS A 314 2.72 15.91 9.77
C LYS A 314 2.99 14.89 10.87
N VAL A 315 2.78 15.27 12.12
CA VAL A 315 2.88 14.38 13.28
C VAL A 315 1.61 14.47 14.10
N PHE A 316 1.09 13.33 14.53
CA PHE A 316 -0.12 13.21 15.35
C PHE A 316 0.21 12.69 16.74
N LEU A 317 -0.52 13.17 17.74
CA LEU A 317 -0.58 12.58 19.08
C LEU A 317 -1.94 11.90 19.27
N PHE A 318 -1.94 10.59 19.45
CA PHE A 318 -3.12 9.79 19.75
C PHE A 318 -3.21 9.49 21.24
N SER A 319 -4.40 9.68 21.82
CA SER A 319 -4.73 9.19 23.16
C SER A 319 -6.13 8.56 23.18
N GLN A 320 -6.38 7.70 24.17
CA GLN A 320 -7.70 7.12 24.37
C GLN A 320 -8.69 8.16 24.89
N ASP A 321 -9.94 8.07 24.45
CA ASP A 321 -11.01 8.86 25.02
C ASP A 321 -11.45 8.36 26.38
N THR A 322 -11.59 9.28 27.33
CA THR A 322 -11.91 8.99 28.74
C THR A 322 -13.30 8.42 28.94
N LYS A 323 -14.17 8.49 27.92
CA LYS A 323 -15.57 8.02 27.97
C LYS A 323 -15.83 6.74 27.19
N GLY A 324 -14.96 6.35 26.26
CA GLY A 324 -15.22 5.26 25.31
C GLY A 324 -14.02 4.37 24.98
N GLY A 325 -12.79 4.72 25.41
CA GLY A 325 -11.58 3.93 25.13
C GLY A 325 -11.13 3.93 23.67
N GLU A 326 -11.81 4.67 22.78
CA GLU A 326 -11.39 4.82 21.39
C GLU A 326 -10.16 5.73 21.28
N TRP A 327 -9.24 5.38 20.39
CA TRP A 327 -8.07 6.21 20.10
C TRP A 327 -8.46 7.38 19.19
N THR A 328 -8.12 8.59 19.61
CA THR A 328 -8.42 9.81 18.84
C THR A 328 -7.19 10.70 18.72
N PRO A 329 -7.01 11.40 17.58
CA PRO A 329 -5.96 12.41 17.47
C PRO A 329 -6.31 13.57 18.40
N ARG A 330 -5.48 13.82 19.42
CA ARG A 330 -5.63 14.95 20.35
C ARG A 330 -4.92 16.19 19.86
N TRP A 331 -3.84 15.99 19.11
CA TRP A 331 -2.99 17.08 18.68
C TRP A 331 -2.22 16.74 17.41
N GLU A 332 -1.81 17.77 16.67
CA GLU A 332 -1.07 17.64 15.41
C GLU A 332 -0.06 18.78 15.20
N VAL A 333 1.15 18.45 14.73
CA VAL A 333 2.12 19.43 14.17
C VAL A 333 2.16 19.28 12.65
N LEU A 334 2.14 20.38 11.93
CA LEU A 334 2.41 20.42 10.49
C LEU A 334 3.88 20.76 10.22
N GLY A 335 4.49 20.05 9.29
CA GLY A 335 5.80 20.42 8.73
C GLY A 335 5.68 21.64 7.82
N GLU A 336 6.71 22.49 7.84
CA GLU A 336 6.69 23.78 7.13
C GLU A 336 7.21 23.70 5.69
N GLN A 337 8.21 22.86 5.44
CA GLN A 337 8.89 22.80 4.13
C GLN A 337 8.49 21.55 3.35
N ILE A 338 8.11 21.75 2.08
CA ILE A 338 7.82 20.66 1.14
C ILE A 338 9.04 19.77 0.93
N GLY A 339 8.83 18.46 0.92
CA GLY A 339 9.88 17.46 0.76
C GLY A 339 10.77 17.29 1.98
N SER A 340 10.58 18.04 3.07
CA SER A 340 11.45 17.97 4.26
C SER A 340 11.33 16.65 5.04
N TYR A 341 10.26 15.91 4.77
CA TYR A 341 9.97 14.62 5.39
C TYR A 341 9.77 14.74 6.91
N PHE A 342 9.14 15.83 7.34
CA PHE A 342 8.86 16.13 8.75
C PHE A 342 8.02 15.03 9.40
N GLY A 343 8.49 14.46 10.51
CA GLY A 343 7.89 13.28 11.12
C GLY A 343 8.42 11.95 10.56
N GLY A 344 9.47 11.98 9.74
CA GLY A 344 10.11 10.76 9.22
C GLY A 344 10.79 9.93 10.30
N THR A 345 11.16 10.56 11.42
CA THR A 345 11.77 9.94 12.59
C THR A 345 11.28 10.64 13.85
N LEU A 346 11.03 9.88 14.90
CA LEU A 346 10.56 10.37 16.20
C LEU A 346 11.42 9.79 17.32
N CYS A 347 11.66 10.59 18.36
CA CYS A 347 12.31 10.15 19.59
C CYS A 347 11.60 10.81 20.77
N THR A 348 11.17 10.02 21.75
CA THR A 348 10.65 10.52 23.02
C THR A 348 11.77 10.52 24.05
N VAL A 349 11.75 11.50 24.96
CA VAL A 349 12.76 11.64 26.01
C VAL A 349 12.05 11.96 27.32
N ASP A 350 12.29 11.14 28.33
CA ASP A 350 12.00 11.45 29.75
C ASP A 350 13.27 12.08 30.30
N LEU A 351 13.28 13.41 30.38
CA LEU A 351 14.52 14.17 30.56
C LEU A 351 15.03 14.08 31.99
N ASP A 352 14.13 14.05 32.98
CA ASP A 352 14.46 14.03 34.40
C ASP A 352 14.19 12.69 35.11
N ARG A 353 13.79 11.67 34.35
CA ARG A 353 13.57 10.28 34.80
C ARG A 353 12.40 10.17 35.78
N ASP A 354 11.36 10.97 35.59
CA ASP A 354 10.17 10.97 36.43
C ASP A 354 9.07 9.99 35.94
N GLU A 355 9.39 9.16 34.95
CA GLU A 355 8.50 8.22 34.24
C GLU A 355 7.46 8.90 33.34
N ASN A 356 7.51 10.23 33.21
CA ASN A 356 6.71 11.00 32.26
C ASN A 356 7.58 11.49 31.11
N THR A 357 7.07 11.36 29.89
CA THR A 357 7.80 11.88 28.73
C THR A 357 7.75 13.41 28.71
N ASP A 358 8.92 14.06 28.74
CA ASP A 358 9.00 15.53 28.70
C ASP A 358 9.02 16.07 27.28
N LEU A 359 9.74 15.38 26.38
CA LEU A 359 10.06 15.89 25.06
C LEU A 359 9.72 14.87 23.98
N VAL A 360 9.26 15.39 22.85
CA VAL A 360 9.27 14.66 21.57
C VAL A 360 10.18 15.41 20.62
N LEU A 361 11.12 14.67 20.04
CA LEU A 361 11.95 15.14 18.94
C LEU A 361 11.35 14.68 17.62
N VAL A 362 11.18 15.61 16.71
CA VAL A 362 10.62 15.34 15.38
C VAL A 362 11.68 15.64 14.32
N GLY A 363 12.13 14.61 13.61
CA GLY A 363 13.10 14.77 12.54
C GLY A 363 12.45 15.13 11.21
N ALA A 364 13.11 16.02 10.48
CA ALA A 364 12.86 16.38 9.10
C ALA A 364 14.18 16.19 8.32
N PRO A 365 14.62 14.93 8.09
CA PRO A 365 15.96 14.64 7.58
C PRO A 365 16.18 15.13 6.14
N MET A 366 15.12 15.40 5.38
CA MET A 366 15.21 15.94 4.02
C MET A 366 15.05 17.45 3.99
N TYR A 367 14.91 18.12 5.14
CA TYR A 367 14.91 19.57 5.22
C TYR A 367 16.14 20.14 4.54
N HIS A 368 15.99 21.20 3.78
CA HIS A 368 17.04 21.73 2.94
C HIS A 368 17.17 23.24 3.05
N THR A 369 18.41 23.67 3.20
CA THR A 369 18.86 25.06 3.01
C THR A 369 20.19 25.02 2.24
N PRO A 370 20.67 26.17 1.71
CA PRO A 370 21.98 26.22 1.06
C PRO A 370 23.15 25.78 1.94
N LEU A 371 23.00 25.78 3.27
CA LEU A 371 24.07 25.49 4.21
C LEU A 371 23.85 24.18 5.01
N ASN A 372 22.61 23.80 5.27
CA ASN A 372 22.26 22.71 6.19
C ASN A 372 21.25 21.77 5.54
N GLY A 373 21.51 20.46 5.67
CA GLY A 373 20.63 19.37 5.25
C GLY A 373 20.16 18.56 6.43
N GLY A 374 18.85 18.52 6.64
CA GLY A 374 18.19 17.92 7.79
C GLY A 374 18.00 18.91 8.95
N GLN A 375 16.94 18.67 9.73
CA GLN A 375 16.60 19.46 10.91
C GLN A 375 15.86 18.56 11.91
N VAL A 376 16.00 18.85 13.21
CA VAL A 376 15.22 18.21 14.27
C VAL A 376 14.48 19.28 15.06
N HIS A 377 13.19 19.09 15.29
CA HIS A 377 12.36 19.98 16.11
C HIS A 377 12.25 19.42 17.52
N ILE A 378 12.43 20.28 18.52
CA ILE A 378 12.21 19.95 19.94
C ILE A 378 10.80 20.40 20.30
N CYS A 379 9.96 19.44 20.67
CA CYS A 379 8.56 19.66 21.00
C CYS A 379 8.29 19.19 22.45
N PRO A 380 8.43 20.09 23.44
CA PRO A 380 8.06 19.79 24.81
C PRO A 380 6.57 19.48 24.95
N ILE A 381 6.24 18.57 25.87
CA ILE A 381 4.88 18.18 26.21
C ILE A 381 4.37 19.06 27.35
N ASN A 382 3.21 19.69 27.15
CA ASN A 382 2.53 20.45 28.19
C ASN A 382 1.38 19.63 28.78
N TRP A 383 1.62 18.98 29.92
CA TRP A 383 0.72 18.02 30.56
C TRP A 383 -0.70 18.51 30.91
N PRO A 384 -0.92 19.75 31.38
CA PRO A 384 -2.27 20.26 31.66
C PRO A 384 -3.25 20.19 30.48
N GLY A 385 -2.77 20.01 29.24
CA GLY A 385 -3.59 19.77 28.05
C GLY A 385 -3.05 18.69 27.09
N MET A 386 -1.99 17.98 27.46
CA MET A 386 -1.23 17.07 26.59
C MET A 386 -0.93 17.65 25.20
N THR A 387 -0.53 18.93 25.15
CA THR A 387 -0.21 19.58 23.88
C THR A 387 1.28 19.55 23.64
N LEU A 388 1.69 19.22 22.42
CA LEU A 388 3.06 19.36 21.96
C LEU A 388 3.23 20.73 21.34
N ILE A 389 4.27 21.47 21.68
CA ILE A 389 4.56 22.76 21.01
C ILE A 389 6.02 22.73 20.60
N CYS A 390 6.30 22.67 19.29
CA CYS A 390 7.67 22.67 18.80
C CYS A 390 8.27 24.07 18.95
N THR A 391 9.16 24.26 19.92
CA THR A 391 9.66 25.58 20.33
C THR A 391 11.05 25.90 19.78
N LYS A 392 11.85 24.88 19.50
CA LYS A 392 13.25 25.02 19.10
C LYS A 392 13.57 24.03 18.00
N THR A 393 14.66 24.29 17.28
CA THR A 393 15.21 23.35 16.31
C THR A 393 16.69 23.14 16.55
N LEU A 394 17.14 21.92 16.29
CA LEU A 394 18.54 21.51 16.27
C LEU A 394 18.97 21.33 14.82
N GLN A 395 20.21 21.69 14.55
CA GLN A 395 20.85 21.55 13.24
C GLN A 395 22.25 20.97 13.43
N GLY A 396 22.71 20.25 12.41
CA GLY A 396 24.06 19.71 12.34
C GLY A 396 25.11 20.79 12.02
N GLN A 397 26.24 20.35 11.47
CA GLN A 397 27.35 21.22 11.13
C GLN A 397 27.03 22.02 9.87
N THR A 398 27.30 23.33 9.91
CA THR A 398 27.12 24.20 8.75
C THR A 398 27.99 23.79 7.57
N GLY A 399 27.43 23.83 6.37
CA GLY A 399 28.10 23.46 5.11
C GLY A 399 27.74 22.05 4.61
N GLN A 400 26.86 21.33 5.31
CA GLN A 400 26.44 19.97 5.00
C GLN A 400 25.01 19.95 4.44
N ALA A 401 24.78 20.61 3.30
CA ALA A 401 23.44 20.87 2.73
C ALA A 401 22.59 19.62 2.41
N PHE A 402 23.22 18.44 2.34
CA PHE A 402 22.57 17.14 2.11
C PHE A 402 22.87 16.12 3.22
N GLY A 403 23.32 16.59 4.38
CA GLY A 403 23.80 15.73 5.48
C GLY A 403 22.77 14.77 6.08
N ARG A 404 21.49 15.06 5.88
CA ARG A 404 20.35 14.36 6.47
C ARG A 404 20.40 14.28 7.99
N PHE A 405 20.77 15.40 8.63
CA PHE A 405 20.71 15.52 10.08
C PHE A 405 19.29 15.22 10.60
N GLY A 406 19.19 14.33 11.59
CA GLY A 406 17.91 13.84 12.10
C GLY A 406 17.37 12.61 11.37
N ALA A 407 18.19 11.91 10.57
CA ALA A 407 17.77 10.65 9.93
C ALA A 407 17.67 9.46 10.89
N SER A 408 18.28 9.59 12.07
CA SER A 408 18.12 8.67 13.20
C SER A 408 18.33 9.46 14.50
N MET A 409 17.67 9.04 15.58
CA MET A 409 17.74 9.67 16.90
C MET A 409 17.55 8.62 17.97
N SER A 410 18.21 8.78 19.12
CA SER A 410 18.00 7.95 20.31
C SER A 410 18.30 8.77 21.56
N GLU A 411 17.48 8.59 22.60
CA GLU A 411 17.93 8.85 23.97
C GLU A 411 19.10 7.91 24.27
N ILE A 412 20.16 8.43 24.88
CA ILE A 412 21.41 7.69 25.13
C ILE A 412 21.76 7.61 26.62
N GLY A 413 20.79 7.93 27.49
CA GLY A 413 21.00 8.04 28.92
C GLY A 413 21.68 9.35 29.32
N ASP A 414 21.99 9.49 30.60
CA ASP A 414 22.78 10.62 31.12
C ASP A 414 24.26 10.24 31.03
N ILE A 415 24.90 10.62 29.92
CA ILE A 415 26.33 10.39 29.71
C ILE A 415 27.17 11.54 30.29
N SER A 416 26.54 12.67 30.61
CA SER A 416 27.18 13.85 31.18
C SER A 416 27.35 13.76 32.71
N GLY A 417 26.51 12.96 33.38
CA GLY A 417 26.43 12.80 34.82
C GLY A 417 25.74 13.97 35.55
N ASP A 418 24.94 14.77 34.83
CA ASP A 418 24.25 15.94 35.39
C ASP A 418 22.81 15.66 35.89
N GLY A 419 22.36 14.42 35.73
CA GLY A 419 21.04 13.94 36.13
C GLY A 419 19.98 14.12 35.05
N LEU A 420 20.31 14.63 33.87
CA LEU A 420 19.38 14.78 32.75
C LEU A 420 19.75 13.85 31.59
N MET A 421 18.74 13.36 30.86
CA MET A 421 18.99 12.49 29.71
C MET A 421 19.56 13.25 28.50
N ASP A 422 20.52 12.62 27.85
CA ASP A 422 21.16 13.10 26.64
C ASP A 422 20.63 12.39 25.39
N VAL A 423 20.86 13.00 24.22
CA VAL A 423 20.36 12.49 22.94
C VAL A 423 21.46 12.44 21.90
N ALA A 424 21.49 11.35 21.14
CA ALA A 424 22.29 11.22 19.93
C ALA A 424 21.45 11.44 18.67
N ILE A 425 21.98 12.17 17.70
CA ILE A 425 21.34 12.46 16.40
C ILE A 425 22.28 12.11 15.26
N GLY A 426 21.78 11.33 14.30
CA GLY A 426 22.54 10.88 13.14
C GLY A 426 22.39 11.78 11.92
N ALA A 427 23.48 11.94 11.17
CA ALA A 427 23.54 12.66 9.91
C ALA A 427 24.35 11.83 8.88
N PRO A 428 23.77 10.71 8.37
CA PRO A 428 24.51 9.69 7.64
C PRO A 428 25.05 10.15 6.29
N MET A 429 24.56 11.26 5.73
CA MET A 429 25.00 11.78 4.44
C MET A 429 26.02 12.91 4.54
N GLU A 430 26.40 13.33 5.75
CA GLU A 430 27.46 14.32 5.93
C GLU A 430 28.82 13.80 5.44
N ASN A 431 29.74 14.74 5.18
CA ASN A 431 31.12 14.45 4.82
C ASN A 431 31.21 13.48 3.63
N ASN A 432 30.55 13.79 2.51
CA ASN A 432 30.52 12.93 1.32
C ASN A 432 30.01 11.50 1.61
N ASN A 433 28.91 11.39 2.36
CA ASN A 433 28.31 10.12 2.78
C ASN A 433 29.18 9.26 3.72
N HIS A 434 30.20 9.84 4.37
CA HIS A 434 30.88 9.14 5.46
C HIS A 434 30.03 9.12 6.73
N GLY A 435 29.17 10.13 6.89
CA GLY A 435 28.22 10.24 7.99
C GLY A 435 28.83 10.81 9.28
N ALA A 436 27.96 11.27 10.16
CA ALA A 436 28.31 11.84 11.46
C ALA A 436 27.26 11.51 12.53
N LEU A 437 27.71 11.52 13.78
CA LEU A 437 26.89 11.41 14.98
C LEU A 437 27.07 12.67 15.83
N TYR A 438 25.97 13.21 16.32
CA TYR A 438 25.94 14.39 17.18
C TYR A 438 25.39 14.03 18.55
N ILE A 439 26.01 14.55 19.60
CA ILE A 439 25.59 14.38 20.99
C ILE A 439 25.09 15.71 21.51
N PHE A 440 23.84 15.74 21.98
CA PHE A 440 23.20 16.89 22.60
C PHE A 440 22.90 16.57 24.06
N HIS A 441 23.32 17.46 24.96
CA HIS A 441 23.02 17.28 26.37
C HIS A 441 21.62 17.73 26.75
N GLY A 442 21.06 17.06 27.76
CA GLY A 442 19.91 17.54 28.50
C GLY A 442 20.21 18.88 29.17
N GLU A 443 19.23 19.78 29.21
CA GLU A 443 19.32 21.03 29.97
C GLU A 443 17.95 21.32 30.59
N LYS A 444 17.90 22.16 31.63
CA LYS A 444 16.63 22.51 32.27
C LYS A 444 15.62 23.05 31.24
N GLY A 445 14.53 22.30 31.03
CA GLY A 445 13.47 22.66 30.08
C GLY A 445 13.72 22.26 28.62
N GLY A 446 14.64 21.35 28.33
CA GLY A 446 14.81 20.76 27.00
C GLY A 446 16.19 20.17 26.72
N LEU A 447 16.65 20.34 25.49
CA LEU A 447 18.02 19.99 25.08
C LEU A 447 18.83 21.25 24.82
N SER A 448 20.15 21.11 24.95
CA SER A 448 21.11 22.14 24.54
C SER A 448 20.94 22.50 23.06
N ALA A 449 21.02 23.80 22.73
CA ALA A 449 20.90 24.25 21.35
C ALA A 449 22.12 23.90 20.49
N GLN A 450 23.26 23.62 21.13
CA GLN A 450 24.52 23.26 20.48
C GLN A 450 24.88 21.83 20.86
N TYR A 451 25.34 21.05 19.89
CA TYR A 451 25.89 19.73 20.17
C TYR A 451 27.17 19.89 21.01
N ARG A 452 27.43 18.94 21.90
CA ARG A 452 28.64 18.92 22.74
C ARG A 452 29.74 18.08 22.13
N GLN A 453 29.37 17.09 21.33
CA GLN A 453 30.31 16.27 20.59
C GLN A 453 29.76 15.99 19.20
N ARG A 454 30.67 15.95 18.23
CA ARG A 454 30.41 15.46 16.87
C ARG A 454 31.46 14.41 16.55
N ILE A 455 31.02 13.24 16.10
CA ILE A 455 31.87 12.10 15.77
C ILE A 455 31.68 11.82 14.29
N GLU A 456 32.76 11.88 13.50
CA GLU A 456 32.70 11.66 12.06
C GLU A 456 33.04 10.21 11.71
N GLY A 457 32.28 9.61 10.79
CA GLY A 457 32.55 8.26 10.28
C GLY A 457 33.91 8.14 9.57
N SER A 458 34.41 9.25 9.03
CA SER A 458 35.72 9.38 8.37
C SER A 458 36.91 9.22 9.31
N LEU A 459 36.73 9.43 10.62
CA LEU A 459 37.80 9.31 11.62
C LEU A 459 38.13 7.86 11.96
N PHE A 460 37.25 6.92 11.63
CA PHE A 460 37.48 5.51 11.86
C PHE A 460 38.41 4.92 10.78
N PRO A 461 39.28 3.96 11.13
CA PRO A 461 40.26 3.39 10.19
C PRO A 461 39.65 2.77 8.92
N SER A 462 38.41 2.29 8.98
CA SER A 462 37.69 1.71 7.85
C SER A 462 37.05 2.75 6.92
N SER A 463 37.11 4.05 7.26
CA SER A 463 36.44 5.13 6.53
C SER A 463 34.97 4.81 6.27
N LEU A 464 34.18 4.85 7.34
CA LEU A 464 32.79 4.38 7.33
C LEU A 464 31.95 5.14 6.29
N HIS A 465 30.94 4.48 5.75
CA HIS A 465 29.88 5.09 4.94
C HIS A 465 28.55 5.01 5.67
N TYR A 466 27.73 6.05 5.55
CA TYR A 466 26.44 6.18 6.22
C TYR A 466 26.48 6.00 7.74
N PHE A 467 27.60 6.39 8.38
CA PHE A 467 27.71 6.34 9.83
C PHE A 467 26.64 7.23 10.49
N GLY A 468 25.88 6.66 11.42
CA GLY A 468 24.74 7.32 12.04
C GLY A 468 23.41 7.11 11.29
N GLN A 469 23.31 6.12 10.39
CA GLN A 469 22.04 5.80 9.74
C GLN A 469 21.02 5.14 10.68
N ALA A 470 21.48 4.53 11.77
CA ALA A 470 20.66 3.95 12.83
C ALA A 470 21.40 4.13 14.16
N ILE A 471 20.67 4.43 15.23
CA ILE A 471 21.23 4.65 16.56
C ILE A 471 20.33 3.93 17.57
N SER A 472 20.96 3.30 18.56
CA SER A 472 20.30 2.81 19.77
C SER A 472 21.28 2.97 20.92
N GLY A 473 20.83 3.53 22.04
CA GLY A 473 21.68 3.71 23.22
C GLY A 473 20.90 3.69 24.53
N GLY A 474 21.55 4.08 25.62
CA GLY A 474 20.94 4.18 26.94
C GLY A 474 21.03 2.92 27.80
N THR A 475 21.63 1.84 27.27
CA THR A 475 21.88 0.60 28.02
C THR A 475 23.38 0.38 28.16
N ASP A 476 23.81 -0.08 29.34
CA ASP A 476 25.17 -0.58 29.56
C ASP A 476 25.29 -2.01 29.02
N LEU A 477 26.03 -2.16 27.93
CA LEU A 477 26.34 -3.42 27.26
C LEU A 477 27.75 -3.92 27.61
N THR A 478 28.62 -3.08 28.15
CA THR A 478 30.01 -3.43 28.50
C THR A 478 30.21 -3.80 29.96
N GLY A 479 29.22 -3.53 30.81
CA GLY A 479 29.18 -3.84 32.24
C GLY A 479 30.05 -2.91 33.09
N ASP A 480 30.35 -1.71 32.61
CA ASP A 480 31.17 -0.73 33.35
C ASP A 480 30.34 0.32 34.11
N GLY A 481 29.01 0.25 34.02
CA GLY A 481 28.07 1.13 34.69
C GLY A 481 27.76 2.41 33.93
N LEU A 482 28.30 2.61 32.72
CA LEU A 482 28.00 3.74 31.85
C LEU A 482 27.12 3.32 30.67
N PRO A 483 26.25 4.20 30.15
CA PRO A 483 25.46 3.89 28.96
C PRO A 483 26.35 3.78 27.71
N ASP A 484 26.14 2.73 26.91
CA ASP A 484 26.78 2.57 25.61
C ASP A 484 25.87 3.07 24.47
N ILE A 485 26.49 3.36 23.31
CA ILE A 485 25.77 3.79 22.08
C ILE A 485 26.14 2.88 20.92
N ALA A 486 25.15 2.15 20.39
CA ALA A 486 25.27 1.39 19.15
C ALA A 486 24.93 2.27 17.94
N VAL A 487 25.81 2.32 16.95
CA VAL A 487 25.69 3.16 15.76
C VAL A 487 25.85 2.33 14.49
N GLY A 488 24.84 2.36 13.63
CA GLY A 488 24.83 1.71 12.33
C GLY A 488 25.61 2.49 11.27
N ALA A 489 26.28 1.75 10.40
CA ALA A 489 26.93 2.22 9.18
C ALA A 489 26.71 1.18 8.07
N GLN A 490 27.13 1.47 6.84
CA GLN A 490 26.99 0.54 5.72
C GLN A 490 27.81 -0.73 5.98
N GLY A 491 27.12 -1.85 6.20
CA GLY A 491 27.74 -3.16 6.44
C GLY A 491 28.44 -3.31 7.79
N GLN A 492 28.31 -2.34 8.70
CA GLN A 492 28.98 -2.35 10.01
C GLN A 492 28.08 -1.77 11.11
N VAL A 493 28.30 -2.20 12.34
CA VAL A 493 27.72 -1.62 13.56
C VAL A 493 28.87 -1.34 14.52
N LEU A 494 28.90 -0.15 15.09
CA LEU A 494 29.90 0.29 16.05
C LEU A 494 29.25 0.40 17.42
N LEU A 495 29.97 -0.03 18.47
CA LEU A 495 29.60 0.22 19.85
C LEU A 495 30.56 1.27 20.42
N LEU A 496 30.03 2.44 20.75
CA LEU A 496 30.74 3.53 21.39
C LEU A 496 30.49 3.48 22.90
N ARG A 497 31.54 3.75 23.66
CA ARG A 497 31.58 3.75 25.12
C ARG A 497 32.32 5.00 25.60
#